data_AF-A0A832NKC4-F1
#
_entry.id   AF-A0A832NKC4-F1
#
_cell.length_a   1.000
_cell.length_b   1.000
_cell.length_c   1.000
_cell.angle_alpha   90.00
_cell.angle_beta   90.00
_cell.angle_gamma   90.00
#
_symmetry.space_group_name_H-M   'P 1'
#
loop_
_entity.id
_entity.type
_entity.pdbx_description
1 polymer ?
#
loop_
_entity_poly.entity_id
_entity_poly.type
_entity_poly.pdbx_seq_one_letter_code
_entity_poly.pdbx_strand_id
1 'polypeptide(L)'
;MKTSTTPSYEQDALDHLMDLYEQNYILVRRLLGDLRRLHIGDQFALNAHIHAKVTNRGAFTVEINFTDEQILDKHQQPVQLSLRVYLDARSA
;
A
#
# COMPACT_ATOMS: atom_id res chain seq x y z
N MET A 1 33.30 7.98 40.90
CA MET A 1 32.88 7.33 39.63
C MET A 1 31.40 7.54 39.48
N LYS A 2 30.97 8.36 38.52
CA LYS A 2 29.55 8.51 38.17
C LYS A 2 29.24 7.44 37.14
N THR A 3 28.54 6.38 37.54
CA THR A 3 27.88 5.47 36.61
C THR A 3 26.68 6.22 36.05
N SER A 4 26.85 6.83 34.87
CA SER A 4 25.75 7.36 34.07
C SER A 4 24.96 6.18 33.52
N THR A 5 23.98 5.72 34.29
CA THR A 5 23.04 4.68 33.88
C THR A 5 21.95 5.29 33.00
N THR A 6 22.23 5.45 31.71
CA THR A 6 21.19 5.64 30.69
C THR A 6 21.71 5.14 29.35
N PRO A 7 21.26 3.96 28.89
CA PRO A 7 20.82 3.86 27.48
C PRO A 7 19.71 2.82 27.21
N SER A 8 18.83 2.47 28.15
CA SER A 8 17.75 1.48 27.87
C SER A 8 16.70 2.03 26.89
N TYR A 9 16.19 3.23 27.14
CA TYR A 9 15.02 3.75 26.44
C TYR A 9 15.26 4.04 24.95
N GLU A 10 16.43 4.54 24.59
CA GLU A 10 16.79 4.83 23.19
C GLU A 10 17.00 3.55 22.40
N GLN A 11 17.52 2.50 23.05
CA GLN A 11 17.73 1.20 22.46
C GLN A 11 16.39 0.48 22.23
N ASP A 12 15.49 0.52 23.23
CA ASP A 12 14.12 0.00 23.12
C ASP A 12 13.31 0.71 22.01
N ALA A 13 13.49 2.02 21.87
CA ALA A 13 12.82 2.81 20.82
C ALA A 13 13.36 2.49 19.42
N LEU A 14 14.68 2.29 19.29
CA LEU A 14 15.28 1.87 18.02
C LEU A 14 14.83 0.46 17.64
N ASP A 15 14.82 -0.48 18.59
CA ASP A 15 14.38 -1.85 18.36
C ASP A 15 12.91 -1.88 17.91
N HIS A 16 12.04 -1.10 18.56
CA HIS A 16 10.65 -0.95 18.13
C HIS A 16 10.52 -0.36 16.72
N LEU A 17 11.35 0.62 16.36
CA LEU A 17 11.35 1.20 15.02
C LEU A 17 11.83 0.20 13.97
N MET A 18 12.81 -0.63 14.31
CA MET A 18 13.29 -1.72 13.46
C MET A 18 12.23 -2.80 13.25
N ASP A 19 11.50 -3.17 14.29
CA ASP A 19 10.37 -4.11 14.18
C ASP A 19 9.28 -3.57 13.25
N LEU A 20 8.91 -2.29 13.40
CA LEU A 20 7.94 -1.64 12.52
C LEU A 20 8.44 -1.58 11.07
N TYR A 21 9.73 -1.29 10.87
CA TYR A 21 10.34 -1.31 9.55
C TYR A 21 10.25 -2.71 8.91
N GLU A 22 10.60 -3.76 9.65
CA GLU A 22 10.55 -5.14 9.14
C GLU A 22 9.12 -5.56 8.80
N GLN A 23 8.16 -5.28 9.67
CA GLN A 23 6.74 -5.57 9.42
C GLN A 23 6.25 -4.84 8.16
N ASN A 24 6.56 -3.55 8.03
CA ASN A 24 6.19 -2.77 6.84
C ASN A 24 6.86 -3.31 5.57
N TYR A 25 8.13 -3.70 5.65
CA TYR A 25 8.83 -4.31 4.52
C TYR A 25 8.15 -5.61 4.06
N ILE A 26 7.76 -6.48 4.99
CA ILE A 26 7.04 -7.72 4.69
C ILE A 26 5.70 -7.42 4.02
N LEU A 27 4.92 -6.47 4.57
CA LEU A 27 3.62 -6.08 4.02
C LEU A 27 3.73 -5.52 2.60
N VAL A 28 4.69 -4.62 2.36
CA VAL A 28 4.95 -4.04 1.03
C VAL A 28 5.37 -5.13 0.05
N ARG A 29 6.26 -6.04 0.44
CA ARG A 29 6.69 -7.15 -0.42
C ARG A 29 5.53 -8.07 -0.78
N ARG A 30 4.65 -8.36 0.18
CA ARG A 30 3.44 -9.17 -0.05
C ARG A 30 2.49 -8.47 -1.01
N LEU A 31 2.20 -7.19 -0.76
CA LEU A 31 1.37 -6.37 -1.63
C LEU A 31 1.90 -6.36 -3.07
N LEU A 32 3.20 -6.11 -3.26
CA LEU A 32 3.82 -6.15 -4.59
C LEU A 32 3.69 -7.53 -5.24
N GLY A 33 3.82 -8.61 -4.46
CA GLY A 33 3.59 -9.98 -4.92
C GLY A 33 2.15 -10.22 -5.39
N ASP A 34 1.17 -9.74 -4.63
CA ASP A 34 -0.25 -9.88 -4.95
C ASP A 34 -0.62 -9.05 -6.18
N LEU A 35 -0.14 -7.80 -6.28
CA LEU A 35 -0.34 -6.93 -7.44
C LEU A 35 0.22 -7.53 -8.74
N ARG A 36 1.30 -8.32 -8.67
CA ARG A 36 1.87 -9.00 -9.85
C ARG A 36 0.95 -10.06 -10.44
N ARG A 37 0.02 -10.60 -9.65
CA ARG A 37 -0.93 -11.64 -10.06
C ARG A 37 -2.20 -11.07 -10.69
N LEU A 38 -2.39 -9.76 -10.63
CA LEU A 38 -3.55 -9.08 -11.20
C LEU A 38 -3.44 -8.93 -12.71
N HIS A 39 -4.58 -9.09 -13.37
CA HIS A 39 -4.77 -8.97 -14.81
C HIS A 39 -5.67 -7.79 -15.16
N ILE A 40 -5.56 -7.31 -16.39
CA ILE A 40 -6.43 -6.24 -16.90
C ILE A 40 -7.89 -6.72 -16.84
N GLY A 41 -8.76 -5.89 -16.27
CA GLY A 41 -10.17 -6.20 -16.10
C GLY A 41 -10.53 -6.82 -14.76
N ASP A 42 -9.55 -7.26 -13.97
CA ASP A 42 -9.79 -7.74 -12.60
C ASP A 42 -10.51 -6.66 -11.78
N GLN A 43 -11.53 -7.07 -11.04
CA GLN A 43 -12.34 -6.23 -10.17
C GLN A 43 -12.41 -6.84 -8.78
N PHE A 44 -12.25 -6.01 -7.77
CA PHE A 44 -12.36 -6.42 -6.38
C PHE A 44 -12.87 -5.29 -5.51
N ALA A 45 -13.62 -5.63 -4.47
CA ALA A 45 -14.10 -4.69 -3.47
C ALA A 45 -13.06 -4.60 -2.35
N LEU A 46 -12.62 -3.39 -2.00
CA LEU A 46 -11.78 -3.16 -0.82
C LEU A 46 -12.64 -3.09 0.45
N ASN A 47 -13.82 -2.51 0.34
CA ASN A 47 -14.88 -2.48 1.35
C ASN A 47 -16.24 -2.40 0.63
N ALA A 48 -17.34 -2.20 1.37
CA ALA A 48 -18.69 -2.20 0.80
C ALA A 48 -18.98 -1.10 -0.25
N HIS A 49 -18.09 -0.10 -0.40
CA HIS A 49 -18.34 1.09 -1.21
C HIS A 49 -17.19 1.45 -2.16
N ILE A 50 -15.99 0.91 -1.94
CA ILE A 50 -14.82 1.16 -2.76
C ILE A 50 -14.55 -0.05 -3.65
N HIS A 51 -14.74 0.15 -4.94
CA HIS A 51 -14.45 -0.83 -5.97
C HIS A 51 -13.15 -0.49 -6.68
N ALA A 52 -12.28 -1.48 -6.81
CA ALA A 52 -11.04 -1.37 -7.56
C ALA A 52 -11.18 -2.12 -8.90
N LYS A 53 -10.68 -1.52 -9.97
CA LYS A 53 -10.59 -2.13 -11.30
C LYS A 53 -9.20 -1.95 -11.87
N VAL A 54 -8.58 -3.04 -12.29
CA VAL A 54 -7.30 -3.00 -13.01
C VAL A 54 -7.56 -2.55 -14.44
N THR A 55 -7.04 -1.39 -14.79
CA THR A 55 -7.26 -0.76 -16.10
C THR A 55 -6.12 -1.02 -17.07
N ASN A 56 -4.90 -1.21 -16.56
CA ASN A 56 -3.73 -1.50 -17.37
C ASN A 56 -2.73 -2.37 -16.62
N ARG A 57 -1.97 -3.18 -17.36
CA ARG A 57 -0.88 -4.01 -16.87
C ARG A 57 0.27 -3.98 -17.88
N GLY A 58 1.32 -3.25 -17.54
CA GLY A 58 2.60 -3.28 -18.29
C GLY A 58 3.50 -4.40 -17.79
N ALA A 59 4.72 -4.52 -18.31
CA ALA A 59 5.70 -5.48 -17.79
C ALA A 59 6.04 -5.20 -16.30
N PHE A 60 6.24 -3.93 -15.96
CA PHE A 60 6.67 -3.46 -14.63
C PHE A 60 5.69 -2.53 -13.95
N THR A 61 4.51 -2.30 -14.53
CA THR A 61 3.50 -1.40 -13.98
C THR A 61 2.15 -2.09 -13.89
N VAL A 62 1.35 -1.63 -12.93
CA VAL A 62 -0.09 -1.93 -12.84
C VAL A 62 -0.84 -0.62 -12.57
N GLU A 63 -1.93 -0.41 -13.29
CA GLU A 63 -2.83 0.74 -13.10
C GLU A 63 -4.17 0.25 -12.57
N ILE A 64 -4.61 0.87 -11.48
CA ILE A 64 -5.82 0.50 -10.75
C ILE A 64 -6.65 1.76 -10.55
N ASN A 65 -7.91 1.70 -10.96
CA ASN A 65 -8.89 2.74 -10.68
C ASN A 65 -9.73 2.32 -9.49
N PHE A 66 -9.81 3.18 -8.49
CA PHE A 66 -10.70 3.04 -7.35
C PHE A 66 -11.91 3.95 -7.56
N THR A 67 -13.10 3.42 -7.32
CA THR A 67 -14.36 4.16 -7.39
C THR A 67 -15.04 4.07 -6.04
N ASP A 68 -15.32 5.22 -5.43
CA ASP A 68 -16.11 5.30 -4.19
C ASP A 68 -17.58 5.57 -4.53
N GLU A 69 -18.43 4.60 -4.23
CA GLU A 69 -19.88 4.63 -4.44
C GLU A 69 -20.64 5.24 -3.26
N GLN A 70 -20.00 5.49 -2.11
CA GLN A 70 -20.65 6.12 -0.96
C GLN A 70 -20.94 7.62 -1.18
N ILE A 71 -20.22 8.25 -2.11
CA ILE A 71 -20.39 9.66 -2.50
C ILE A 71 -21.58 9.84 -3.47
N LEU A 72 -22.32 8.76 -3.76
CA LEU A 72 -23.54 8.79 -4.58
C LEU A 72 -24.73 9.40 -3.84
N ASP A 73 -24.66 10.69 -3.51
CA ASP A 73 -25.86 11.51 -3.60
C ASP A 73 -26.24 11.60 -5.09
N LYS A 74 -27.52 11.45 -5.42
CA LYS A 74 -28.08 11.20 -6.78
C LYS A 74 -27.71 12.20 -7.89
N HIS A 75 -26.90 13.21 -7.60
CA HIS A 75 -26.44 14.26 -8.52
C HIS A 75 -24.91 14.35 -8.66
N GLN A 76 -24.13 13.53 -7.95
CA GLN A 76 -22.66 13.59 -7.99
C GLN A 76 -22.07 12.45 -8.80
N GLN A 77 -20.99 12.74 -9.53
CA GLN A 77 -20.21 11.70 -10.22
C GLN A 77 -19.38 10.93 -9.19
N PRO A 78 -19.19 9.61 -9.37
CA PRO A 78 -18.34 8.82 -8.49
C PRO A 78 -16.92 9.41 -8.44
N VAL A 79 -16.34 9.50 -7.24
CA VAL A 79 -14.94 9.90 -7.11
C VAL A 79 -14.08 8.74 -7.61
N GLN A 80 -13.31 9.01 -8.66
CA GLN A 80 -12.37 8.06 -9.24
C GLN A 80 -10.95 8.46 -8.88
N LEU A 81 -10.22 7.55 -8.23
CA LEU A 81 -8.78 7.67 -7.98
C LEU A 81 -8.05 6.69 -8.88
N SER A 82 -7.16 7.18 -9.74
CA SER A 82 -6.28 6.33 -10.54
C SER A 82 -4.91 6.22 -9.88
N LEU A 83 -4.46 4.99 -9.64
CA LEU A 83 -3.16 4.68 -9.06
C LEU A 83 -2.34 3.87 -10.06
N ARG A 84 -1.11 4.31 -10.33
CA ARG A 84 -0.11 3.55 -11.08
C ARG A 84 1.00 3.08 -10.13
N VAL A 85 1.15 1.77 -9.99
CA VAL A 85 2.20 1.16 -9.16
C VAL A 85 3.32 0.61 -10.04
N TYR A 86 4.56 0.95 -9.71
CA TYR A 86 5.77 0.38 -10.31
C TYR A 86 6.19 -0.85 -9.50
N LEU A 87 6.21 -2.01 -10.13
CA LEU A 87 6.43 -3.32 -9.50
C LEU A 87 7.90 -3.74 -9.49
N ASP A 88 8.76 -3.03 -10.21
CA ASP A 88 10.20 -3.17 -10.13
C ASP A 88 10.80 -1.91 -9.51
N ALA A 89 11.20 -2.03 -8.24
CA ALA A 89 11.88 -0.99 -7.49
C ALA A 89 13.42 -1.18 -7.52
N ARG A 90 13.97 -2.08 -8.35
CA ARG A 90 15.44 -2.27 -8.43
C ARG A 90 16.18 -1.08 -9.06
N SER A 91 15.49 -0.01 -9.45
CA SER A 91 16.05 1.13 -10.19
C SER A 91 15.64 2.51 -9.64
N ALA A 92 15.34 2.65 -8.35
CA ALA A 92 15.18 3.95 -7.70
C ALA A 92 16.02 4.02 -6.41
#